data_AF-Q26181-F1
#
_entry.id   AF-Q26181-F1
#
_cell.length_a   1.000
_cell.length_b   1.000
_cell.length_c   1.000
_cell.angle_alpha   90.00
_cell.angle_beta   90.00
_cell.angle_gamma   90.00
#
_symmetry.space_group_name_H-M   'P 1'
#
loop_
_entity.id
_entity.type
_entity.pdbx_description
1 polymer ?
#
loop_
_entity_poly.entity_id
_entity_poly.type
_entity_poly.pdbx_seq_one_letter_code
_entity_poly.pdbx_strand_id
1 'polypeptide(L)' 'AGLTKRSLFDPSCTGVFDRQLLRRLRRVCDDCFNVFREPNVSTECRSNCYNNEVFRQCMEYLLPPHLHEEHRLAVQMVGK' A
#
# COMPACT_ATOMS: atom_id res chain seq x y z
N ALA A 1 1.09 25.09 1.99
CA ALA A 1 0.53 24.45 3.19
C ALA A 1 0.60 22.94 3.00
N GLY A 2 1.60 22.29 3.60
CA GLY A 2 1.70 20.84 3.57
C GLY A 2 0.58 20.25 4.41
N LEU A 3 -0.50 19.82 3.76
CA LEU A 3 -1.41 18.86 4.38
C LEU A 3 -0.56 17.60 4.56
N THR A 4 0.12 17.50 5.70
CA THR A 4 0.48 16.21 6.28
C THR A 4 -0.85 15.56 6.57
N LYS A 5 -1.47 15.03 5.49
CA LYS A 5 -2.68 14.21 5.48
C LYS A 5 -2.42 13.29 6.65
N ARG A 6 -3.09 13.54 7.78
CA ARG A 6 -3.18 12.58 8.88
C ARG A 6 -3.40 11.29 8.12
N SER A 7 -2.38 10.44 8.08
CA SER A 7 -2.48 9.19 7.33
C SER A 7 -3.65 8.53 8.02
N LEU A 8 -4.83 8.62 7.41
CA LEU A 8 -6.07 8.17 8.00
C LEU A 8 -5.75 6.71 8.27
N PHE A 9 -5.54 6.41 9.54
CA PHE A 9 -5.13 5.10 9.96
C PHE A 9 -6.30 4.23 9.56
N ASP A 10 -6.09 3.37 8.57
CA ASP A 10 -7.13 2.44 8.14
C ASP A 10 -7.37 1.50 9.34
N PRO A 11 -8.56 1.50 9.94
CA PRO A 11 -8.85 0.67 11.10
C PRO A 11 -8.71 -0.83 10.78
N SER A 12 -8.70 -1.23 9.50
CA SER A 12 -8.37 -2.60 9.09
C SER A 12 -6.90 -2.98 9.36
N CYS A 13 -6.00 -2.01 9.51
CA CYS A 13 -4.61 -2.25 9.90
C CYS A 13 -4.48 -2.57 11.40
N THR A 14 -4.98 -3.73 11.82
CA THR A 14 -4.94 -4.17 13.23
C THR A 14 -3.73 -5.03 13.59
N GLY A 15 -2.84 -5.27 12.62
CA GLY A 15 -1.61 -6.05 12.80
C GLY A 15 -0.47 -5.23 13.41
N VAL A 16 0.75 -5.57 13.03
CA VAL A 16 1.98 -4.90 13.46
C VAL A 16 1.99 -3.47 12.94
N PHE A 17 1.99 -2.51 13.85
CA PHE A 17 2.16 -1.10 13.52
C PHE A 17 3.64 -0.76 13.28
N ASP A 18 4.20 -1.29 12.18
CA ASP A 18 5.55 -0.94 11.73
C ASP A 18 5.49 0.22 10.73
N ARG A 19 6.00 1.39 11.15
CA ARG A 19 6.04 2.60 10.31
C ARG A 19 6.94 2.46 9.09
N GLN A 20 7.99 1.65 9.14
CA GLN A 20 8.85 1.38 7.99
C GLN A 20 8.12 0.50 6.98
N LEU A 21 7.41 -0.53 7.46
CA LEU A 21 6.61 -1.42 6.63
C LEU A 21 5.48 -0.67 5.92
N LEU A 22 4.69 0.11 6.67
CA LEU A 22 3.62 0.93 6.13
C LEU A 22 4.13 1.97 5.12
N ARG A 23 5.33 2.54 5.34
CA ARG A 23 5.95 3.44 4.35
C ARG A 23 6.33 2.72 3.06
N ARG A 24 6.82 1.48 3.14
CA ARG A 24 7.15 0.68 1.96
C ARG A 24 5.89 0.34 1.16
N LEU A 25 4.82 -0.12 1.82
CA LEU A 25 3.53 -0.40 1.19
C LEU A 25 2.93 0.86 0.55
N ARG A 26 2.98 1.99 1.28
CA ARG A 26 2.52 3.29 0.75
C ARG A 26 3.27 3.71 -0.51
N ARG A 27 4.59 3.47 -0.59
CA ARG A 27 5.39 3.82 -1.76
C ARG A 27 4.90 3.09 -3.00
N VAL A 28 4.54 1.80 -2.89
CA VAL A 28 3.98 1.04 -4.02
C VAL A 28 2.74 1.74 -4.58
N CYS A 29 1.83 2.20 -3.71
CA CYS A 29 0.64 2.94 -4.15
C CYS A 29 0.95 4.29 -4.78
N ASP A 30 1.94 5.01 -4.27
CA ASP A 30 2.34 6.33 -4.79
C ASP A 30 3.01 6.19 -6.17
N ASP A 31 3.88 5.20 -6.34
CA ASP A 31 4.50 4.87 -7.62
C ASP A 31 3.45 4.38 -8.63
N CYS A 32 2.45 3.61 -8.18
CA CYS A 32 1.36 3.13 -9.02
C CYS A 32 0.47 4.27 -9.53
N PHE A 33 0.14 5.21 -8.64
CA PHE A 33 -0.54 6.43 -9.01
C PHE A 33 0.23 7.23 -10.07
N ASN A 34 1.57 7.30 -9.96
CA ASN A 34 2.39 8.01 -10.95
C ASN A 34 2.38 7.33 -12.33
N VAL A 35 2.27 6.00 -12.36
CA VAL A 35 2.19 5.21 -13.61
C VAL A 35 0.83 5.32 -14.26
N PHE A 36 -0.25 5.03 -13.55
CA PHE A 36 -1.62 5.03 -14.11
C PHE A 36 -2.22 6.44 -14.23
N ARG A 37 -1.72 7.40 -13.45
CA ARG A 37 -2.22 8.78 -13.36
C ARG A 37 -3.70 8.89 -12.97
N GLU A 38 -4.22 7.87 -12.28
CA GLU A 38 -5.60 7.80 -11.83
C GLU A 38 -5.70 8.10 -10.32
N PRO A 39 -6.39 9.18 -9.90
CA PRO A 39 -6.41 9.63 -8.50
C PRO A 39 -7.01 8.61 -7.53
N ASN A 40 -7.91 7.75 -8.01
CA ASN A 40 -8.55 6.73 -7.18
C ASN A 40 -7.58 5.61 -6.79
N VAL A 41 -6.58 5.31 -7.64
CA VAL A 41 -5.60 4.23 -7.41
C VAL A 41 -4.88 4.40 -6.07
N SER A 42 -4.41 5.61 -5.73
CA SER A 42 -3.69 5.83 -4.47
C SER A 42 -4.57 5.58 -3.23
N THR A 43 -5.86 5.91 -3.32
CA THR A 43 -6.82 5.73 -2.21
C THR A 43 -7.24 4.26 -2.10
N GLU A 44 -7.63 3.64 -3.22
CA GLU A 44 -8.06 2.24 -3.26
C GLU A 44 -6.93 1.28 -2.91
N CYS A 45 -5.71 1.56 -3.40
CA CYS A 45 -4.53 0.77 -3.10
C CYS A 45 -4.23 0.69 -1.59
N ARG A 46 -4.55 1.73 -0.82
CA ARG A 46 -4.36 1.76 0.64
C ARG A 46 -5.54 1.19 1.43
N SER A 47 -6.68 0.97 0.78
CA SER A 47 -7.89 0.48 1.44
C SER A 47 -7.72 -0.93 1.99
N ASN A 48 -8.47 -1.26 3.03
CA ASN A 48 -8.44 -2.54 3.70
C ASN A 48 -7.00 -2.95 4.10
N CYS A 49 -6.22 -1.97 4.57
CA CYS A 49 -4.82 -2.15 4.90
C CYS A 49 -3.98 -2.80 3.78
N TYR A 50 -4.09 -2.31 2.55
CA TYR A 50 -3.39 -2.84 1.36
C TYR A 50 -3.82 -4.27 0.95
N ASN A 51 -4.77 -4.90 1.64
CA ASN A 51 -5.33 -6.19 1.26
C ASN A 51 -6.53 -6.00 0.33
N ASN A 52 -6.24 -5.51 -0.88
CA ASN A 52 -7.21 -5.28 -1.95
C ASN A 52 -6.58 -5.66 -3.31
N GLU A 53 -7.41 -5.74 -4.35
CA GLU A 53 -6.95 -6.14 -5.68
C GLU A 53 -6.05 -5.08 -6.33
N VAL A 54 -6.37 -3.79 -6.15
CA VAL A 54 -5.59 -2.67 -6.71
C VAL A 54 -4.13 -2.73 -6.25
N PHE A 55 -3.89 -2.98 -4.97
CA PHE A 55 -2.54 -3.15 -4.44
C PHE A 55 -1.79 -4.32 -5.09
N ARG A 56 -2.48 -5.46 -5.32
CA ARG A 56 -1.88 -6.63 -5.98
C ARG A 56 -1.48 -6.32 -7.41
N GLN A 57 -2.37 -5.68 -8.17
CA GLN A 57 -2.07 -5.24 -9.53
C GLN A 57 -0.90 -4.26 -9.54
N CYS A 58 -0.89 -3.26 -8.64
CA CYS A 58 0.23 -2.33 -8.51
C CYS A 58 1.57 -3.04 -8.22
N MET A 59 1.58 -4.04 -7.35
CA MET A 59 2.79 -4.83 -7.10
C MET A 59 3.24 -5.59 -8.35
N GLU A 60 2.32 -6.19 -9.09
CA GLU A 60 2.64 -6.93 -10.32
C GLU A 60 3.21 -6.04 -11.43
N TYR A 61 2.70 -4.81 -11.55
CA TYR A 61 3.19 -3.85 -12.55
C TYR A 61 4.51 -3.17 -12.17
N LEU A 62 4.75 -2.92 -10.88
CA LEU A 62 5.89 -2.09 -10.44
C LEU A 62 7.07 -2.90 -9.92
N LEU A 63 6.82 -4.08 -9.36
CA LEU A 63 7.84 -4.86 -8.66
C LEU A 63 8.22 -6.09 -9.47
N PRO A 64 9.51 -6.47 -9.47
CA PRO A 64 9.91 -7.75 -10.02
C PRO A 64 9.34 -8.92 -9.19
N PRO A 65 9.08 -10.10 -9.80
CA PRO A 65 8.40 -11.21 -9.14
C PRO A 65 9.02 -11.69 -7.82
N HIS A 66 10.34 -11.60 -7.68
CA HIS A 66 11.04 -12.04 -6.47
C HIS A 66 10.73 -11.17 -5.23
N LEU A 67 10.23 -9.95 -5.42
CA LEU A 67 9.82 -9.07 -4.31
C LEU A 67 8.34 -9.21 -3.95
N HIS A 68 7.55 -9.91 -4.77
CA HIS A 68 6.11 -10.02 -4.55
C HIS A 68 5.80 -10.72 -3.23
N GLU A 69 6.53 -11.80 -2.92
CA GLU A 69 6.29 -12.56 -1.68
C GLU A 69 6.59 -11.73 -0.43
N GLU A 70 7.70 -11.00 -0.41
CA GLU A 70 8.04 -10.11 0.71
C GLU A 70 6.96 -9.06 0.96
N HIS A 71 6.41 -8.47 -0.11
CA HIS A 71 5.36 -7.46 0.02
C HIS A 71 4.01 -8.08 0.42
N ARG A 72 3.70 -9.29 -0.04
CA ARG A 72 2.50 -10.02 0.41
C ARG A 72 2.56 -10.36 1.88
N LEU A 73 3.70 -10.83 2.37
CA LEU A 73 3.93 -11.07 3.80
C LEU A 73 3.87 -9.77 4.59
N ALA A 74 4.40 -8.67 4.06
CA ALA A 74 4.27 -7.35 4.66
C ALA A 74 2.82 -6.92 4.87
N VAL A 75 1.95 -7.11 3.86
CA VAL A 75 0.51 -6.83 3.97
C VAL A 75 -0.14 -7.69 5.07
N GLN A 76 0.20 -8.98 5.14
CA GLN A 76 -0.32 -9.87 6.19
C GLN A 76 0.18 -9.50 7.59
N MET A 77 1.37 -8.92 7.72
CA MET A 77 1.88 -8.45 9.01
C MET A 77 1.17 -7.20 9.51
N VAL A 78 0.74 -6.29 8.61
CA VAL A 78 0.06 -5.04 9.01
C VAL A 78 -1.46 -5.16 9.10
N GLY A 79 -2.07 -6.05 8.32
CA GLY A 79 -3.50 -6.33 8.31
C GLY A 79 -3.89 -7.55 9.13
N LYS A 80 -5.19 -7.75 9.36
CA LYS A 80 -5.76 -9.06 9.70
C LYS A 80 -6.70 -9.50 8.58
#